data_AF-A0AA89T4U2-F1
#
_entry.id   AF-A0AA89T4U2-F1
#
_cell.length_a   1.000
_cell.length_b   1.000
_cell.length_c   1.000
_cell.angle_alpha   90.00
_cell.angle_beta   90.00
_cell.angle_gamma   90.00
#
_symmetry.space_group_name_H-M   'P 1'
#
loop_
_entity.id
_entity.type
_entity.pdbx_description
1 polymer ?
#
loop_
_entity_poly.entity_id
_entity_poly.type
_entity_poly.pdbx_seq_one_letter_code
_entity_poly.pdbx_strand_id
1 'polypeptide(L)'
;MSKVVPVLASLPGHPNTTTEPAAVAEHGLLAQMGGRQFVNDIVSDFYRAIGKYLTDDDSADHDKQQSRQAQFLSHALSGQPEPVYTARANFLARGLNPMLFEALLEYFEARLLEMGFSAATCDRLVRTASKLYDNCQEPLSIAC
;
A
#
# COMPACT_ATOMS: atom_id res chain seq x y z
N MET A 1 -66.40 -28.06 6.24
CA MET A 1 -65.69 -28.42 4.99
C MET A 1 -64.73 -27.30 4.66
N SER A 2 -63.46 -27.47 4.30
CA SER A 2 -62.40 -28.46 4.54
C SER A 2 -61.19 -27.91 3.78
N LYS A 3 -60.01 -27.85 4.40
CA LYS A 3 -58.76 -27.41 3.75
C LYS A 3 -58.30 -28.45 2.71
N VAL A 4 -57.76 -28.02 1.56
CA VAL A 4 -56.71 -28.75 0.83
C VAL A 4 -55.72 -27.76 0.19
N VAL A 5 -54.43 -28.03 0.40
CA VAL A 5 -53.20 -27.49 -0.23
C VAL A 5 -52.42 -28.80 -0.59
N PRO A 6 -51.53 -28.93 -1.63
CA PRO A 6 -50.62 -27.94 -2.22
C PRO A 6 -50.58 -28.01 -3.77
N VAL A 7 -49.63 -27.49 -4.56
CA VAL A 7 -48.16 -27.70 -4.57
C VAL A 7 -47.44 -26.61 -5.39
N LEU A 8 -46.26 -26.15 -4.92
CA LEU A 8 -45.35 -25.31 -5.71
C LEU A 8 -44.51 -26.19 -6.65
N ALA A 9 -44.36 -25.76 -7.90
CA ALA A 9 -43.38 -26.33 -8.83
C ALA A 9 -42.05 -25.56 -8.80
N SER A 10 -40.98 -26.26 -8.42
CA SER A 10 -39.56 -25.98 -8.76
C SER A 10 -39.27 -26.43 -10.19
N LEU A 11 -38.23 -26.02 -10.94
CA LEU A 11 -37.02 -25.14 -10.83
C LEU A 11 -36.70 -24.73 -12.31
N PRO A 12 -35.57 -24.08 -12.71
CA PRO A 12 -34.46 -23.42 -11.99
C PRO A 12 -34.38 -21.90 -12.31
N GLY A 13 -33.70 -21.02 -11.55
CA GLY A 13 -32.34 -21.15 -11.03
C GLY A 13 -31.37 -20.32 -11.87
N HIS A 14 -31.59 -19.00 -11.94
CA HIS A 14 -30.61 -18.06 -12.51
C HIS A 14 -29.45 -17.87 -11.51
N PRO A 15 -28.19 -18.18 -11.86
CA PRO A 15 -27.06 -17.71 -11.07
C PRO A 15 -26.93 -16.20 -11.27
N ASN A 16 -27.52 -15.44 -10.34
CA ASN A 16 -27.24 -14.02 -10.19
C ASN A 16 -25.81 -13.86 -9.66
N THR A 17 -24.80 -13.96 -10.53
CA THR A 17 -23.42 -13.63 -10.19
C THR A 17 -23.27 -12.11 -10.14
N THR A 18 -23.70 -11.56 -9.01
CA THR A 18 -23.19 -10.30 -8.47
C THR A 18 -21.69 -10.28 -8.70
N THR A 19 -21.22 -9.37 -9.57
CA THR A 19 -19.79 -9.07 -9.64
C THR A 19 -19.46 -8.19 -8.44
N GLU A 20 -19.36 -8.81 -7.27
CA GLU A 20 -18.56 -8.26 -6.19
C GLU A 20 -17.16 -8.02 -6.76
N PRO A 21 -16.59 -6.82 -6.63
CA PRO A 21 -15.19 -6.62 -7.00
C PRO A 21 -14.39 -7.52 -6.07
N ALA A 22 -13.80 -8.59 -6.64
CA ALA A 22 -13.07 -9.58 -5.88
C ALA A 22 -12.06 -8.86 -4.99
N ALA A 23 -12.28 -8.91 -3.68
CA ALA A 23 -11.29 -8.47 -2.70
C ALA A 23 -10.08 -9.39 -2.88
N VAL A 24 -9.11 -8.92 -3.66
CA VAL A 24 -7.84 -9.61 -3.86
C VAL A 24 -7.27 -9.81 -2.48
N ALA A 25 -7.26 -11.06 -2.00
CA ALA A 25 -6.73 -11.38 -0.69
C ALA A 25 -5.26 -10.94 -0.68
N GLU A 26 -4.96 -9.84 0.03
CA GLU A 26 -3.62 -9.28 0.11
C GLU A 26 -2.75 -10.23 0.95
N HIS A 27 -2.29 -11.32 0.34
CA HIS A 27 -1.35 -12.24 0.96
C HIS A 27 0.03 -11.58 1.01
N GLY A 28 0.29 -10.86 2.10
CA GLY A 28 1.54 -10.16 2.35
C GLY A 28 1.69 -9.76 3.82
N LEU A 29 2.87 -9.26 4.16
CA LEU A 29 3.16 -8.72 5.49
C LEU A 29 2.25 -7.52 5.80
N LEU A 30 1.87 -6.76 4.77
CA LEU A 30 0.94 -5.63 4.85
C LEU A 30 -0.44 -5.98 5.44
N ALA A 31 -1.06 -7.09 5.01
CA ALA A 31 -2.42 -7.42 5.46
C ALA A 31 -2.48 -7.83 6.94
N GLN A 32 -1.39 -8.38 7.48
CA GLN A 32 -1.26 -8.64 8.93
C GLN A 32 -1.16 -7.34 9.75
N MET A 33 -0.89 -6.21 9.10
CA MET A 33 -0.71 -4.89 9.72
C MET A 33 -1.92 -3.95 9.48
N GLY A 34 -3.00 -4.41 8.82
CA GLY A 34 -4.13 -3.55 8.43
C GLY A 34 -4.14 -3.09 6.97
N GLY A 35 -3.27 -3.68 6.14
CA GLY A 35 -3.28 -3.49 4.68
C GLY A 35 -2.84 -2.10 4.25
N ARG A 36 -3.25 -1.71 3.04
CA ARG A 36 -2.90 -0.40 2.43
C ARG A 36 -3.43 0.80 3.22
N GLN A 37 -4.53 0.64 3.97
CA GLN A 37 -5.09 1.74 4.77
C GLN A 37 -4.11 2.16 5.88
N PHE A 38 -3.56 1.20 6.60
CA PHE A 38 -2.56 1.43 7.65
C PHE A 38 -1.34 2.21 7.14
N VAL A 39 -0.85 1.91 5.92
CA VAL A 39 0.23 2.68 5.29
C VAL A 39 -0.22 4.11 4.97
N ASN A 40 -1.41 4.28 4.38
CA ASN A 40 -1.94 5.62 4.08
C ASN A 40 -2.08 6.47 5.36
N ASP A 41 -2.51 5.87 6.47
CA ASP A 41 -2.69 6.56 7.75
C ASP A 41 -1.34 7.03 8.33
N ILE A 42 -0.32 6.16 8.39
CA ILE A 42 1.02 6.53 8.89
C ILE A 42 1.67 7.59 7.99
N VAL A 43 1.54 7.47 6.67
CA VAL A 43 2.06 8.48 5.73
C VAL A 43 1.31 9.80 5.91
N SER A 44 -0.02 9.79 6.08
CA SER A 44 -0.79 11.01 6.35
C SER A 44 -0.45 11.65 7.70
N ASP A 45 -0.11 10.84 8.71
CA ASP A 45 0.41 11.30 10.00
C ASP A 45 1.80 11.95 9.87
N PHE A 46 2.71 11.35 9.09
CA PHE A 46 4.03 11.92 8.78
C PHE A 46 3.90 13.29 8.10
N TYR A 47 3.12 13.38 7.02
CA TYR A 47 2.90 14.63 6.29
C TYR A 47 2.22 15.70 7.18
N ARG A 48 1.28 15.31 8.05
CA ARG A 48 0.69 16.22 9.05
C ARG A 48 1.68 16.66 10.14
N ALA A 49 2.69 15.84 10.46
CA ALA A 49 3.74 16.18 11.41
C ALA A 49 4.73 17.18 10.80
N ILE A 50 5.28 16.89 9.62
CA ILE A 50 6.29 17.75 8.97
C ILE A 50 5.69 19.03 8.38
N GLY A 51 4.42 19.01 7.93
CA GLY A 51 3.76 20.17 7.31
C GLY A 51 3.63 21.40 8.23
N LYS A 52 3.81 21.24 9.54
CA LYS A 52 3.87 22.36 10.50
C LYS A 52 5.16 23.18 10.43
N TYR A 53 6.17 22.67 9.73
CA TYR A 53 7.52 23.23 9.63
C TYR A 53 7.89 23.64 8.20
N LEU A 54 6.98 23.45 7.24
CA LEU A 54 7.16 23.77 5.83
C LEU A 54 6.64 25.15 5.48
N THR A 55 7.17 25.73 4.40
CA THR A 55 6.63 26.96 3.80
C THR A 55 5.41 26.67 2.92
N ASP A 56 4.63 27.68 2.58
CA ASP A 56 3.47 27.52 1.67
C ASP A 56 3.88 27.02 0.26
N ASP A 57 5.09 27.37 -0.21
CA ASP A 57 5.64 26.85 -1.46
C ASP A 57 6.00 25.35 -1.35
N ASP A 58 6.64 24.92 -0.25
CA ASP A 58 6.93 23.50 0.01
C ASP A 58 5.63 22.67 0.17
N SER A 59 4.59 23.29 0.72
CA SER A 59 3.25 22.71 0.92
C SER A 59 2.56 22.36 -0.41
N ALA A 60 2.82 23.11 -1.49
CA ALA A 60 2.10 22.95 -2.77
C ALA A 60 2.35 21.62 -3.51
N ASP A 61 3.48 20.95 -3.24
CA ASP A 61 3.79 19.60 -3.73
C ASP A 61 3.59 18.51 -2.68
N HIS A 62 3.25 18.89 -1.44
CA HIS A 62 3.20 18.01 -0.28
C HIS A 62 2.11 16.93 -0.42
N ASP A 63 0.89 17.29 -0.82
CA ASP A 63 -0.20 16.33 -1.13
C ASP A 63 0.20 15.34 -2.24
N LYS A 64 0.97 15.81 -3.23
CA LYS A 64 1.44 14.98 -4.36
C LYS A 64 2.49 13.98 -3.89
N GLN A 65 3.44 14.42 -3.07
CA GLN A 65 4.46 13.56 -2.46
C GLN A 65 3.83 12.56 -1.49
N GLN A 66 2.89 12.97 -0.64
CA GLN A 66 2.12 12.10 0.27
C GLN A 66 1.47 10.94 -0.49
N SER A 67 0.68 11.27 -1.54
CA SER A 67 -0.03 10.27 -2.33
C SER A 67 0.92 9.31 -3.06
N ARG A 68 2.05 9.81 -3.59
CA ARG A 68 3.05 8.98 -4.28
C ARG A 68 3.81 8.08 -3.33
N GLN A 69 4.28 8.59 -2.20
CA GLN A 69 5.00 7.80 -1.19
C GLN A 69 4.10 6.75 -0.55
N ALA A 70 2.83 7.06 -0.24
CA ALA A 70 1.86 6.08 0.25
C ALA A 70 1.60 4.95 -0.76
N GLN A 71 1.48 5.28 -2.05
CA GLN A 71 1.34 4.29 -3.12
C GLN A 71 2.62 3.45 -3.30
N PHE A 72 3.81 4.07 -3.25
CA PHE A 72 5.08 3.36 -3.37
C PHE A 72 5.30 2.41 -2.19
N LEU A 73 5.14 2.88 -0.95
CA LEU A 73 5.31 2.08 0.26
C LEU A 73 4.28 0.96 0.33
N SER A 74 3.02 1.23 -0.01
CA SER A 74 1.99 0.18 -0.15
C SER A 74 2.40 -0.91 -1.16
N HIS A 75 2.96 -0.50 -2.31
CA HIS A 75 3.40 -1.43 -3.36
C HIS A 75 4.62 -2.25 -2.93
N ALA A 76 5.59 -1.62 -2.25
CA ALA A 76 6.77 -2.29 -1.72
C ALA A 76 6.44 -3.39 -0.70
N LEU A 77 5.41 -3.18 0.12
CA LEU A 77 5.05 -4.07 1.22
C LEU A 77 3.96 -5.10 0.86
N SER A 78 3.33 -5.01 -0.32
CA SER A 78 2.21 -5.88 -0.72
C SER A 78 2.60 -7.33 -1.09
N GLY A 79 3.89 -7.65 -1.18
CA GLY A 79 4.41 -9.03 -1.23
C GLY A 79 4.04 -9.86 -2.47
N GLN A 80 3.61 -9.23 -3.56
CA GLN A 80 3.36 -9.90 -4.85
C GLN A 80 4.70 -10.45 -5.43
N PRO A 81 4.68 -11.36 -6.42
CA PRO A 81 5.90 -11.84 -7.07
C PRO A 81 6.41 -10.95 -8.23
N GLU A 82 7.73 -10.92 -8.43
CA GLU A 82 8.43 -10.43 -9.65
C GLU A 82 7.98 -11.23 -10.90
N PRO A 83 7.93 -10.64 -12.12
CA PRO A 83 8.63 -9.41 -12.55
C PRO A 83 7.76 -8.14 -12.66
N VAL A 84 6.48 -8.20 -12.27
CA VAL A 84 5.50 -7.09 -12.41
C VAL A 84 5.83 -5.89 -11.51
N TYR A 85 6.71 -6.07 -10.53
CA TYR A 85 7.18 -5.03 -9.61
C TYR A 85 7.86 -3.86 -10.31
N THR A 86 8.78 -4.16 -11.21
CA THR A 86 9.78 -3.20 -11.69
C THR A 86 9.14 -1.98 -12.35
N ALA A 87 8.24 -2.16 -13.32
CA ALA A 87 7.65 -1.05 -14.06
C ALA A 87 6.78 -0.13 -13.18
N ARG A 88 5.97 -0.68 -12.28
CA ARG A 88 5.12 0.13 -11.39
C ARG A 88 5.91 0.77 -10.25
N ALA A 89 6.87 0.06 -9.67
CA ALA A 89 7.77 0.63 -8.67
C ALA A 89 8.59 1.78 -9.25
N ASN A 90 9.19 1.61 -10.44
CA ASN A 90 9.90 2.67 -11.15
C ASN A 90 9.02 3.88 -11.43
N PHE A 91 7.78 3.68 -11.90
CA PHE A 91 6.84 4.79 -12.15
C PHE A 91 6.47 5.55 -10.86
N LEU A 92 6.30 4.84 -9.74
CA LEU A 92 5.96 5.44 -8.44
C LEU A 92 7.16 6.12 -7.78
N ALA A 93 8.37 5.58 -7.94
CA ALA A 93 9.62 6.14 -7.43
C ALA A 93 10.07 7.42 -8.18
N ARG A 94 9.71 7.54 -9.47
CA ARG A 94 10.02 8.73 -10.28
C ARG A 94 9.37 9.98 -9.69
N GLY A 95 10.21 10.92 -9.29
CA GLY A 95 9.78 12.20 -8.70
C GLY A 95 9.44 12.13 -7.22
N LEU A 96 9.73 11.01 -6.52
CA LEU A 96 9.81 11.05 -5.06
C LEU A 96 11.04 11.86 -4.64
N ASN A 97 10.86 12.77 -3.67
CA ASN A 97 11.98 13.41 -3.01
C ASN A 97 12.73 12.37 -2.12
N PRO A 98 14.03 12.09 -2.36
CA PRO A 98 14.77 11.07 -1.60
C PRO A 98 14.83 11.38 -0.10
N MET A 99 15.08 12.64 0.27
CA MET A 99 15.19 13.06 1.68
C MET A 99 13.86 12.89 2.43
N LEU A 100 12.74 13.22 1.79
CA LEU A 100 11.42 12.99 2.36
C LEU A 100 11.07 11.51 2.44
N PHE A 101 11.60 10.67 1.54
CA PHE A 101 11.35 9.24 1.56
C PHE A 101 12.16 8.54 2.66
N GLU A 102 13.43 8.92 2.85
CA GLU A 102 14.27 8.47 3.97
C GLU A 102 13.64 8.86 5.32
N ALA A 103 13.28 10.14 5.50
CA ALA A 103 12.60 10.61 6.71
C ALA A 103 11.24 9.93 6.96
N LEU A 104 10.49 9.59 5.89
CA LEU A 104 9.27 8.80 6.02
C LEU A 104 9.57 7.37 6.52
N LEU A 105 10.65 6.73 6.04
CA LEU A 105 11.01 5.38 6.48
C LEU A 105 11.45 5.36 7.95
N GLU A 106 12.21 6.36 8.41
CA GLU A 106 12.55 6.54 9.83
C GLU A 106 11.29 6.72 10.69
N TYR A 107 10.38 7.60 10.28
CA TYR A 107 9.11 7.83 10.97
C TYR A 107 8.24 6.57 11.00
N PHE A 108 8.17 5.84 9.88
CA PHE A 108 7.44 4.58 9.76
C PHE A 108 8.02 3.51 10.68
N GLU A 109 9.35 3.37 10.77
CA GLU A 109 9.99 2.43 11.70
C GLU A 109 9.67 2.74 13.16
N ALA A 110 9.86 4.00 13.56
CA ALA A 110 9.55 4.45 14.91
C ALA A 110 8.08 4.20 15.26
N ARG A 111 7.16 4.49 14.34
CA ARG A 111 5.72 4.30 14.53
C ARG A 111 5.35 2.81 14.67
N LEU A 112 5.99 1.91 13.92
CA LEU A 112 5.82 0.47 14.10
C LEU A 112 6.29 -0.01 15.48
N LEU A 113 7.44 0.48 15.96
CA LEU A 113 7.95 0.16 17.29
C LEU A 113 7.00 0.64 18.40
N GLU A 114 6.45 1.85 18.29
CA GLU A 114 5.43 2.39 19.21
C GLU A 114 4.16 1.53 19.27
N MET A 115 3.76 0.93 18.15
CA MET A 115 2.60 0.03 18.07
C MET A 115 2.91 -1.41 18.53
N GLY A 116 4.13 -1.68 18.99
CA GLY A 116 4.53 -2.98 19.56
C GLY A 116 4.99 -4.03 18.54
N PHE A 117 5.25 -3.64 17.29
CA PHE A 117 5.91 -4.56 16.34
C PHE A 117 7.36 -4.83 16.77
N SER A 118 7.86 -6.03 16.51
CA SER A 118 9.25 -6.39 16.84
C SER A 118 10.24 -5.66 15.93
N ALA A 119 11.37 -5.22 16.48
CA ALA A 119 12.40 -4.50 15.71
C ALA A 119 12.85 -5.25 14.45
N ALA A 120 12.99 -6.59 14.51
CA ALA A 120 13.30 -7.43 13.34
C ALA A 120 12.19 -7.46 12.26
N THR A 121 10.96 -7.09 12.61
CA THR A 121 9.87 -6.89 11.64
C THR A 121 9.90 -5.49 11.05
N CYS A 122 10.12 -4.46 11.87
CA CYS A 122 10.28 -3.06 11.43
C CYS A 122 11.46 -2.92 10.46
N ASP A 123 12.64 -3.38 10.85
CA ASP A 123 13.86 -3.41 10.03
C ASP A 123 13.63 -4.13 8.69
N ARG A 124 12.97 -5.30 8.70
CA ARG A 124 12.64 -6.04 7.48
C ARG A 124 11.73 -5.24 6.53
N LEU A 125 10.73 -4.54 7.08
CA LEU A 125 9.81 -3.70 6.30
C LEU A 125 10.53 -2.51 5.67
N VAL A 126 11.31 -1.78 6.47
CA VAL A 126 12.11 -0.62 6.04
C VAL A 126 13.11 -1.03 4.96
N ARG A 127 13.89 -2.10 5.18
CA ARG A 127 14.83 -2.65 4.18
C ARG A 127 14.14 -3.10 2.90
N THR A 128 12.92 -3.63 2.97
CA THR A 128 12.16 -4.02 1.77
C THR A 128 11.79 -2.80 0.94
N ALA A 129 11.33 -1.72 1.58
CA ALA A 129 10.96 -0.48 0.92
C ALA A 129 12.16 0.32 0.39
N SER A 130 13.24 0.46 1.18
CA SER A 130 14.49 1.10 0.74
C SER A 130 15.10 0.34 -0.43
N LYS A 131 15.28 -0.98 -0.33
CA LYS A 131 15.88 -1.77 -1.42
C LYS A 131 15.08 -1.67 -2.72
N LEU A 132 13.75 -1.66 -2.66
CA LEU A 132 12.93 -1.46 -3.86
C LEU A 132 13.12 -0.05 -4.45
N TYR A 133 13.29 0.96 -3.61
CA TYR A 133 13.54 2.33 -4.05
C TYR A 133 14.92 2.46 -4.71
N ASP A 134 15.96 1.92 -4.08
CA ASP A 134 17.34 1.91 -4.58
C ASP A 134 17.41 1.24 -5.96
N ASN A 135 16.82 0.04 -6.10
CA ASN A 135 16.67 -0.67 -7.38
C ASN A 135 15.91 0.13 -8.46
N CYS A 136 15.10 1.14 -8.09
CA CYS A 136 14.43 2.04 -9.04
C CYS A 136 15.24 3.31 -9.36
N GLN A 137 16.28 3.62 -8.58
CA GLN A 137 17.24 4.68 -8.88
C GLN A 137 18.46 4.17 -9.65
N GLU A 138 18.77 2.87 -9.57
CA GLU A 138 19.83 2.27 -10.39
C GLU A 138 19.54 2.52 -11.89
N PRO A 139 20.46 3.19 -12.63
CA PRO A 139 20.29 3.35 -14.05
C PRO A 139 20.31 1.96 -14.70
N LEU A 140 19.30 1.66 -15.52
CA LEU A 140 19.23 0.44 -16.31
C LEU A 140 20.52 0.32 -17.14
N SER A 141 21.46 -0.50 -16.66
CA SER A 141 22.72 -0.74 -17.33
C SER A 141 22.49 -1.69 -18.49
N ILE A 142 21.93 -1.14 -19.57
CA ILE A 142 21.73 -1.83 -20.84
C ILE A 142 23.11 -1.96 -21.49
N ALA A 143 23.82 -3.02 -21.12
CA ALA A 143 24.92 -3.54 -21.91
C ALA A 143 24.33 -4.12 -23.21
N CYS A 144 24.47 -3.34 -24.29
CA CYS A 144 24.35 -3.80 -25.67
C CYS A 144 25.75 -4.01 -26.25
#